data_AF-A0A977LB99-F1
#
_entry.id   AF-A0A977LB99-F1
#
_cell.length_a   1.000
_cell.length_b   1.000
_cell.length_c   1.000
_cell.angle_alpha   90.00
_cell.angle_beta   90.00
_cell.angle_gamma   90.00
#
_symmetry.space_group_name_H-M   'P 1'
#
loop_
_entity.id
_entity.type
_entity.pdbx_description
1 polymer ?
#
loop_
_entity_poly.entity_id
_entity_poly.type
_entity_poly.pdbx_seq_one_letter_code
_entity_poly.pdbx_strand_id
1 'polypeptide(L)'
;MKLKFILTITFLVTTLFLSAQTSGLIVNPNIALLSDSIESKQLLSSLNDFLVAAQKPNEENKFILPSEKIETYVLLDEINGIAKSGRFKDDFFYKPYLTNVVPLKESKYLIQVSYIGVDEKTPLTRASFKFIATKTNNTFLFSSTLIRNSRNWKVLKVGNNIFHYQSDINKAKTKEYDKMASVFDGKLKSKDKITEFYCTENFAEVLNLIGVDYKSDYNGYTENTLSSSLGDRKVIVLGNNNANFNDFDPHDLWHDRLSLVISRRKVNKPIDEACAYLYGGSWGISWKDIFKQFETKIASDKNSNWSDYKENPVNFGESQARHLMVDYVVNALIVQKIEKEKGFDGVWEFLNCGPYEKGNENYYKTLEKLTGITRNNYNDKVWELIKNEK
;
A
#
# COMPACT_ATOMS: atom_id res chain seq x y z
N MET A 1 22.47 -55.78 4.00
CA MET A 1 21.79 -55.26 5.22
C MET A 1 21.86 -53.74 5.34
N LYS A 2 23.02 -53.10 5.10
CA LYS A 2 23.19 -51.63 5.21
C LYS A 2 22.29 -50.80 4.28
N LEU A 3 22.02 -51.26 3.04
CA LEU A 3 21.19 -50.50 2.08
C LEU A 3 19.69 -50.47 2.44
N LYS A 4 19.14 -51.56 3.00
CA LYS A 4 17.75 -51.60 3.50
C LYS A 4 17.57 -50.66 4.70
N PHE A 5 18.58 -50.56 5.56
CA PHE A 5 18.57 -49.65 6.70
C PHE A 5 18.61 -48.17 6.28
N ILE A 6 19.40 -47.83 5.26
CA ILE A 6 19.47 -46.47 4.70
C ILE A 6 18.14 -46.07 4.04
N LEU A 7 17.52 -46.97 3.27
CA LEU A 7 16.22 -46.70 2.64
C LEU A 7 15.08 -46.54 3.66
N THR A 8 15.07 -47.31 4.75
CA THR A 8 14.08 -47.12 5.84
C THR A 8 14.28 -45.79 6.57
N ILE A 9 15.53 -45.35 6.75
CA ILE A 9 15.83 -44.03 7.32
C ILE A 9 15.37 -42.90 6.38
N THR A 10 15.55 -43.02 5.06
CA THR A 10 15.02 -42.05 4.08
C THR A 10 13.48 -42.03 4.05
N PHE A 11 12.83 -43.18 4.26
CA PHE A 11 11.37 -43.27 4.37
C PHE A 11 10.84 -42.60 5.66
N LEU A 12 11.58 -42.70 6.78
CA LEU A 12 11.28 -41.96 8.02
C LEU A 12 11.50 -40.45 7.86
N VAL A 13 12.56 -40.06 7.14
CA VAL A 13 12.87 -38.66 6.82
C VAL A 13 11.81 -38.03 5.91
N THR A 14 11.09 -38.83 5.10
CA THR A 14 10.00 -38.34 4.25
C THR A 14 8.63 -38.27 4.94
N THR A 15 8.32 -39.18 5.87
CA THR A 15 7.10 -39.09 6.70
C THR A 15 7.14 -37.95 7.73
N LEU A 16 8.34 -37.44 8.02
CA LEU A 16 8.59 -36.31 8.91
C LEU A 16 8.72 -34.97 8.19
N PHE A 17 8.54 -34.88 6.86
CA PHE A 17 8.03 -33.64 6.24
C PHE A 17 6.55 -33.55 6.61
N LEU A 18 6.31 -33.28 7.89
CA LEU A 18 5.92 -31.96 8.33
C LEU A 18 4.49 -31.79 7.87
N SER A 19 3.59 -32.28 8.73
CA SER A 19 2.23 -31.79 8.85
C SER A 19 2.24 -30.34 8.40
N ALA A 20 1.69 -30.08 7.21
CA ALA A 20 1.37 -28.74 6.80
C ALA A 20 0.38 -28.27 7.87
N GLN A 21 0.90 -27.66 8.94
CA GLN A 21 0.13 -27.05 10.01
C GLN A 21 -0.43 -25.76 9.43
N THR A 22 -1.26 -25.87 8.40
CA THR A 22 -2.23 -24.81 8.14
C THR A 22 -3.10 -24.79 9.37
N SER A 23 -3.09 -23.68 10.10
CA SER A 23 -4.06 -23.39 11.16
C SER A 23 -5.44 -23.38 10.52
N GLY A 24 -6.06 -24.56 10.45
CA GLY A 24 -7.38 -24.73 9.88
C GLY A 24 -8.38 -23.89 10.65
N LEU A 25 -9.45 -23.48 9.97
CA LEU A 25 -10.56 -22.78 10.59
C LEU A 25 -11.10 -23.55 11.79
N ILE A 26 -11.13 -22.91 12.96
CA ILE A 26 -11.73 -23.46 14.17
C ILE A 26 -13.16 -22.96 14.28
N VAL A 27 -14.12 -23.86 14.31
CA VAL A 27 -15.53 -23.49 14.51
C VAL A 27 -15.82 -23.38 15.99
N ASN A 28 -16.24 -22.20 16.45
CA ASN A 28 -16.70 -22.06 17.83
C ASN A 28 -17.94 -22.95 18.04
N PRO A 29 -17.95 -23.85 19.05
CA PRO A 29 -19.03 -24.81 19.27
C PRO A 29 -20.39 -24.17 19.54
N ASN A 30 -20.42 -22.89 19.93
CA ASN A 30 -21.65 -22.15 20.23
C ASN A 30 -22.26 -21.47 18.98
N ILE A 31 -21.69 -21.65 17.80
CA ILE A 31 -22.22 -21.05 16.57
C ILE A 31 -23.38 -21.87 16.04
N ALA A 32 -24.51 -21.20 15.82
CA ALA A 32 -25.59 -21.72 14.98
C ALA A 32 -25.17 -21.63 13.51
N LEU A 33 -24.78 -22.78 12.95
CA LEU A 33 -24.55 -22.91 11.50
C LEU A 33 -25.88 -22.99 10.73
N LEU A 34 -25.78 -23.05 9.40
CA LEU A 34 -26.94 -23.16 8.51
C LEU A 34 -27.65 -24.50 8.75
N SER A 35 -28.99 -24.47 8.73
CA SER A 35 -29.80 -25.68 8.94
C SER A 35 -29.53 -26.75 7.89
N ASP A 36 -29.15 -26.37 6.66
CA ASP A 36 -28.66 -27.29 5.65
C ASP A 36 -27.20 -27.69 5.96
N SER A 37 -27.03 -28.96 6.30
CA SER A 37 -25.72 -29.55 6.65
C SER A 37 -24.74 -29.61 5.46
N ILE A 38 -25.23 -29.72 4.22
CA ILE A 38 -24.40 -29.74 3.02
C ILE A 38 -23.88 -28.34 2.76
N GLU A 39 -24.77 -27.35 2.80
CA GLU A 39 -24.42 -25.95 2.62
C GLU A 39 -23.45 -25.47 3.70
N SER A 40 -23.68 -25.85 4.97
CA SER A 40 -22.75 -25.57 6.07
C SER A 40 -21.35 -26.13 5.80
N LYS A 41 -21.23 -27.39 5.35
CA LYS A 41 -19.94 -27.98 5.00
C LYS A 41 -19.25 -27.27 3.84
N GLN A 42 -20.01 -26.89 2.82
CA GLN A 42 -19.50 -26.13 1.67
C GLN A 42 -18.97 -24.75 2.08
N LEU A 43 -19.71 -24.03 2.94
CA LEU A 43 -19.29 -22.74 3.48
C LEU A 43 -17.99 -22.86 4.28
N LEU A 44 -17.94 -23.82 5.21
CA LEU A 44 -16.76 -24.02 6.07
C LEU A 44 -15.52 -24.42 5.26
N SER A 45 -15.67 -25.30 4.27
CA SER A 45 -14.58 -25.69 3.37
C SER A 45 -14.07 -24.50 2.57
N SER A 46 -14.99 -23.75 1.94
CA SER A 46 -14.64 -22.58 1.11
C SER A 46 -13.98 -21.48 1.95
N LEU A 47 -14.46 -21.26 3.18
CA LEU A 47 -13.90 -20.27 4.10
C LEU A 47 -12.49 -20.66 4.54
N ASN A 48 -12.28 -21.93 4.88
CA ASN A 48 -10.94 -22.42 5.22
C ASN A 48 -9.95 -22.18 4.06
N ASP A 49 -10.35 -22.54 2.84
CA ASP A 49 -9.49 -22.38 1.67
C ASP A 49 -9.25 -20.90 1.31
N PHE A 50 -10.26 -20.05 1.47
CA PHE A 50 -10.13 -18.59 1.35
C PHE A 50 -9.11 -18.03 2.35
N LEU A 51 -9.17 -18.41 3.63
CA LEU A 51 -8.25 -17.93 4.67
C LEU A 51 -6.82 -18.43 4.47
N VAL A 52 -6.64 -19.66 3.99
CA VAL A 52 -5.32 -20.19 3.61
C VAL A 52 -4.76 -19.39 2.44
N ALA A 53 -5.58 -19.11 1.42
CA ALA A 53 -5.16 -18.32 0.26
C ALA A 53 -4.89 -16.85 0.61
N ALA A 54 -5.57 -16.28 1.62
CA ALA A 54 -5.33 -14.92 2.12
C ALA A 54 -3.92 -14.71 2.72
N GLN A 55 -3.18 -15.80 3.01
CA GLN A 55 -1.79 -15.72 3.48
C GLN A 55 -0.76 -15.65 2.33
N LYS A 56 -1.22 -15.64 1.07
CA LYS A 56 -0.42 -15.56 -0.16
C LYS A 56 -0.71 -14.24 -0.89
N PRO A 57 0.00 -13.90 -1.99
CA PRO A 57 -0.38 -12.77 -2.84
C PRO A 57 -1.86 -12.82 -3.23
N ASN A 58 -2.55 -11.68 -3.16
CA ASN A 58 -4.01 -11.60 -3.30
C ASN A 58 -4.52 -12.20 -4.61
N GLU A 59 -3.75 -12.08 -5.69
CA GLU A 59 -4.08 -12.61 -7.02
C GLU A 59 -4.19 -14.13 -7.08
N GLU A 60 -3.55 -14.84 -6.15
CA GLU A 60 -3.60 -16.31 -6.07
C GLU A 60 -4.91 -16.80 -5.42
N ASN A 61 -5.65 -15.93 -4.73
CA ASN A 61 -6.86 -16.32 -4.02
C ASN A 61 -8.08 -16.41 -4.95
N LYS A 62 -8.38 -17.65 -5.35
CA LYS A 62 -9.50 -18.00 -6.25
C LYS A 62 -10.88 -17.93 -5.60
N PHE A 63 -10.95 -17.76 -4.28
CA PHE A 63 -12.19 -17.72 -3.52
C PHE A 63 -12.75 -16.30 -3.38
N ILE A 64 -12.14 -15.30 -4.02
CA ILE A 64 -12.64 -13.92 -4.01
C ILE A 64 -13.73 -13.77 -5.07
N LEU A 65 -14.81 -13.07 -4.73
CA LEU A 65 -15.87 -12.71 -5.67
C LEU A 65 -15.29 -11.82 -6.80
N PRO A 66 -15.33 -12.25 -8.08
CA PRO A 66 -14.65 -11.55 -9.17
C PRO A 66 -15.04 -10.08 -9.33
N SER A 67 -16.29 -9.72 -9.07
CA SER A 67 -16.82 -8.37 -9.20
C SER A 67 -16.34 -7.39 -8.12
N GLU A 68 -15.80 -7.89 -7.00
CA GLU A 68 -15.40 -7.09 -5.83
C GLU A 68 -13.92 -7.33 -5.46
N LYS A 69 -13.10 -7.76 -6.43
CA LYS A 69 -11.71 -8.17 -6.16
C LYS A 69 -10.86 -7.08 -5.53
N ILE A 70 -10.80 -5.90 -6.15
CA ILE A 70 -9.92 -4.82 -5.69
C ILE A 70 -10.34 -4.27 -4.33
N GLU A 71 -11.64 -4.20 -4.07
CA GLU A 71 -12.21 -3.81 -2.78
C GLU A 71 -11.93 -4.87 -1.70
N THR A 72 -11.87 -6.14 -2.09
CA THR A 72 -11.51 -7.24 -1.20
C THR A 72 -10.02 -7.28 -0.91
N TYR A 73 -9.17 -6.88 -1.87
CA TYR A 73 -7.71 -6.84 -1.65
C TYR A 73 -7.33 -5.86 -0.53
N VAL A 74 -8.03 -4.73 -0.41
CA VAL A 74 -7.83 -3.79 0.72
C VAL A 74 -7.98 -4.50 2.07
N LEU A 75 -8.95 -5.41 2.21
CA LEU A 75 -9.13 -6.22 3.42
C LEU A 75 -8.10 -7.35 3.53
N LEU A 76 -7.73 -8.00 2.42
CA LEU A 76 -6.78 -9.11 2.44
C LEU A 76 -5.36 -8.68 2.83
N ASP A 77 -4.96 -7.47 2.43
CA ASP A 77 -3.69 -6.87 2.87
C ASP A 77 -3.62 -6.75 4.41
N GLU A 78 -4.77 -6.58 5.07
CA GLU A 78 -4.89 -6.56 6.54
C GLU A 78 -4.86 -7.94 7.19
N ILE A 79 -5.17 -9.00 6.43
CA ILE A 79 -5.21 -10.40 6.88
C ILE A 79 -3.88 -11.10 6.62
N ASN A 80 -3.09 -10.62 5.66
CA ASN A 80 -1.84 -11.25 5.27
C ASN A 80 -0.84 -11.28 6.45
N GLY A 81 -0.37 -12.48 6.79
CA GLY A 81 0.57 -12.68 7.89
C GLY A 81 -0.03 -12.55 9.29
N ILE A 82 -1.36 -12.39 9.42
CA ILE A 82 -2.02 -12.18 10.72
C ILE A 82 -1.85 -13.36 11.69
N ALA A 83 -1.58 -14.56 11.17
CA ALA A 83 -1.35 -15.76 11.98
C ALA A 83 -0.01 -15.73 12.75
N LYS A 84 0.95 -14.91 12.29
CA LYS A 84 2.32 -14.90 12.78
C LYS A 84 2.46 -14.08 14.05
N SER A 85 3.36 -14.52 14.94
CA SER A 85 3.81 -13.72 16.09
C SER A 85 5.32 -13.64 16.15
N GLY A 86 5.86 -12.43 15.98
CA GLY A 86 7.28 -12.15 16.22
C GLY A 86 7.67 -12.33 17.70
N ARG A 87 6.75 -12.04 18.64
CA ARG A 87 6.97 -12.21 20.08
C ARG A 87 7.16 -13.67 20.47
N PHE A 88 6.33 -14.56 19.93
CA PHE A 88 6.34 -15.99 20.24
C PHE A 88 7.18 -16.82 19.26
N LYS A 89 7.72 -16.18 18.20
CA LYS A 89 8.50 -16.81 17.12
C LYS A 89 7.78 -18.02 16.49
N ASP A 90 6.48 -17.86 16.27
CA ASP A 90 5.60 -18.88 15.72
C ASP A 90 4.78 -18.27 14.58
N ASP A 91 4.88 -18.86 13.39
CA ASP A 91 4.19 -18.44 12.18
C ASP A 91 2.68 -18.76 12.19
N PHE A 92 2.22 -19.56 13.16
CA PHE A 92 0.86 -20.07 13.27
C PHE A 92 0.23 -19.82 14.65
N PHE A 93 0.81 -18.91 15.44
CA PHE A 93 0.39 -18.61 16.81
C PHE A 93 -1.08 -18.18 16.91
N TYR A 94 -1.51 -17.26 16.05
CA TYR A 94 -2.89 -16.78 16.02
C TYR A 94 -3.72 -17.64 15.07
N LYS A 95 -4.71 -18.35 15.61
CA LYS A 95 -5.55 -19.27 14.85
C LYS A 95 -6.87 -18.61 14.46
N PRO A 96 -7.40 -18.89 13.26
CA PRO A 96 -8.70 -18.35 12.84
C PRO A 96 -9.84 -19.11 13.52
N TYR A 97 -10.66 -18.39 14.28
CA TYR A 97 -11.92 -18.88 14.84
C TYR A 97 -13.08 -18.29 14.07
N LEU A 98 -13.93 -19.12 13.49
CA LEU A 98 -15.26 -18.67 13.08
C LEU A 98 -16.01 -18.26 14.35
N THR A 99 -16.48 -17.02 14.40
CA THR A 99 -17.16 -16.44 15.58
C THR A 99 -18.62 -16.08 15.31
N ASN A 100 -19.00 -15.85 14.05
CA ASN A 100 -20.39 -15.56 13.69
C ASN A 100 -20.71 -15.93 12.23
N VAL A 101 -21.95 -16.36 11.98
CA VAL A 101 -22.52 -16.56 10.65
C VAL A 101 -23.94 -16.02 10.67
N VAL A 102 -24.20 -14.97 9.90
CA VAL A 102 -25.52 -14.33 9.81
C VAL A 102 -26.04 -14.43 8.38
N PRO A 103 -27.17 -15.13 8.13
CA PRO A 103 -27.78 -15.14 6.82
C PRO A 103 -28.24 -13.73 6.42
N LEU A 104 -27.96 -13.38 5.16
CA LEU A 104 -28.45 -12.18 4.49
C LEU A 104 -29.45 -12.61 3.40
N LYS A 105 -29.87 -11.67 2.56
CA LYS A 105 -30.69 -11.96 1.37
C LYS A 105 -29.84 -12.61 0.28
N GLU A 106 -30.50 -13.25 -0.69
CA GLU A 106 -29.87 -13.72 -1.95
C GLU A 106 -28.73 -14.74 -1.76
N SER A 107 -28.88 -15.69 -0.82
CA SER A 107 -27.85 -16.70 -0.55
C SER A 107 -26.47 -16.09 -0.19
N LYS A 108 -26.51 -14.94 0.48
CA LYS A 108 -25.33 -14.27 1.06
C LYS A 108 -25.32 -14.43 2.57
N TYR A 109 -24.14 -14.40 3.16
CA TYR A 109 -23.93 -14.55 4.59
C TYR A 109 -22.88 -13.54 5.05
N LEU A 110 -23.12 -12.88 6.18
CA LEU A 110 -22.09 -12.14 6.88
C LEU A 110 -21.35 -13.12 7.79
N ILE A 111 -20.05 -13.28 7.53
CA ILE A 111 -19.17 -14.19 8.25
C ILE A 111 -18.23 -13.35 9.11
N GLN A 112 -18.01 -13.76 10.36
CA GLN A 112 -17.01 -13.14 11.24
C GLN A 112 -15.97 -14.18 11.65
N VAL A 113 -14.70 -13.82 11.50
CA VAL A 113 -13.55 -14.64 11.89
C VAL A 113 -12.64 -13.83 12.81
N SER A 114 -12.29 -14.39 13.96
CA SER A 114 -11.35 -13.78 14.90
C SER A 114 -10.06 -14.59 14.99
N TYR A 115 -8.92 -13.91 14.90
CA TYR A 115 -7.60 -14.53 15.06
C TYR A 115 -7.19 -14.45 16.53
N ILE A 116 -7.10 -15.60 17.18
CA ILE A 116 -6.86 -15.70 18.63
C ILE A 116 -5.67 -16.63 18.86
N GLY A 117 -4.72 -16.16 19.67
CA GLY A 117 -3.59 -16.92 20.19
C GLY A 117 -3.80 -17.22 21.66
N VAL A 118 -3.02 -18.15 22.22
CA VAL A 118 -3.10 -18.50 23.65
C VAL A 118 -1.71 -18.45 24.25
N ASP A 119 -1.51 -17.58 25.24
CA ASP A 119 -0.27 -17.44 26.00
C ASP A 119 -0.54 -17.83 27.46
N GLU A 120 0.09 -18.90 27.95
CA GLU A 120 -0.09 -19.39 29.32
C GLU A 120 -1.56 -19.51 29.78
N LYS A 121 -2.46 -19.96 28.87
CA LYS A 121 -3.93 -20.07 29.02
C LYS A 121 -4.71 -18.75 28.90
N THR A 122 -4.05 -17.63 28.68
CA THR A 122 -4.70 -16.35 28.41
C THR A 122 -4.99 -16.23 26.91
N PRO A 123 -6.25 -16.07 26.48
CA PRO A 123 -6.56 -15.81 25.09
C PRO A 123 -6.12 -14.39 24.71
N LEU A 124 -5.42 -14.28 23.58
CA LEU A 124 -4.94 -13.03 23.02
C LEU A 124 -5.60 -12.83 21.65
N THR A 125 -6.55 -11.88 21.57
CA THR A 125 -7.16 -11.51 20.29
C THR A 125 -6.19 -10.65 19.50
N ARG A 126 -5.86 -11.09 18.28
CA ARG A 126 -5.04 -10.33 17.33
C ARG A 126 -5.89 -9.43 16.46
N ALA A 127 -6.95 -9.98 15.88
CA ALA A 127 -7.84 -9.28 14.98
C ALA A 127 -9.21 -9.97 14.88
N SER A 128 -10.22 -9.24 14.40
CA SER A 128 -11.53 -9.75 14.02
C SER A 128 -11.95 -9.13 12.70
N PHE A 129 -12.33 -9.98 11.74
CA PHE A 129 -12.69 -9.61 10.38
C PHE A 129 -14.11 -10.06 10.04
N LYS A 130 -14.75 -9.29 9.16
CA LYS A 130 -16.06 -9.56 8.57
C LYS A 130 -15.94 -9.72 7.06
N PHE A 131 -16.64 -10.71 6.53
CA PHE A 131 -16.70 -11.01 5.10
C PHE A 131 -18.15 -11.19 4.65
N ILE A 132 -18.40 -10.95 3.37
CA ILE A 132 -19.62 -11.40 2.71
C ILE A 132 -19.31 -12.70 1.97
N ALA A 133 -19.87 -13.82 2.42
CA ALA A 133 -19.86 -15.06 1.67
C ALA A 133 -21.06 -15.09 0.72
N THR A 134 -20.82 -15.33 -0.56
CA THR A 134 -21.85 -15.45 -1.60
C THR A 134 -21.84 -16.87 -2.15
N LYS A 135 -22.96 -17.58 -2.05
CA LYS A 135 -23.09 -18.92 -2.60
C LYS A 135 -23.04 -18.87 -4.13
N THR A 136 -22.19 -19.70 -4.74
CA THR A 136 -22.10 -19.87 -6.18
C THR A 136 -22.03 -21.36 -6.51
N ASN A 137 -23.08 -21.92 -7.11
CA ASN A 137 -23.20 -23.35 -7.36
C ASN A 137 -22.90 -24.19 -6.08
N ASN A 138 -21.78 -24.92 -6.09
CA ASN A 138 -21.33 -25.80 -5.00
C ASN A 138 -20.17 -25.22 -4.16
N THR A 139 -19.92 -23.91 -4.25
CA THR A 139 -18.85 -23.22 -3.49
C THR A 139 -19.32 -21.87 -2.96
N PHE A 140 -18.54 -21.27 -2.08
CA PHE A 140 -18.71 -19.89 -1.64
C PHE A 140 -17.54 -19.02 -2.12
N LEU A 141 -17.89 -17.83 -2.61
CA LEU A 141 -16.93 -16.77 -2.89
C LEU A 141 -17.08 -15.66 -1.85
N PHE A 142 -15.98 -14.98 -1.53
CA PHE A 142 -15.90 -14.02 -0.44
C PHE A 142 -15.58 -12.63 -0.97
N SER A 143 -16.17 -11.62 -0.35
CA SER A 143 -15.78 -10.22 -0.55
C SER A 143 -15.70 -9.46 0.78
N SER A 144 -15.01 -8.32 0.74
CA SER A 144 -15.01 -7.37 1.86
C SER A 144 -16.41 -6.78 2.07
N THR A 145 -16.65 -6.15 3.22
CA THR A 145 -17.93 -5.47 3.46
C THR A 145 -18.02 -4.10 2.80
N LEU A 146 -16.96 -3.65 2.11
CA LEU A 146 -16.79 -2.29 1.61
C LEU A 146 -17.97 -1.84 0.73
N ILE A 147 -18.30 -2.59 -0.31
CA ILE A 147 -19.41 -2.27 -1.23
C ILE A 147 -20.75 -2.30 -0.50
N ARG A 148 -20.97 -3.29 0.37
CA ARG A 148 -22.21 -3.38 1.16
C ARG A 148 -22.38 -2.18 2.09
N ASN A 149 -21.31 -1.79 2.78
CA ASN A 149 -21.32 -0.73 3.79
C ASN A 149 -21.40 0.68 3.16
N SER A 150 -20.95 0.82 1.91
CA SER A 150 -21.03 2.06 1.13
C SER A 150 -22.21 2.12 0.16
N ARG A 151 -23.10 1.12 0.10
CA ARG A 151 -24.18 1.03 -0.90
C ARG A 151 -25.12 2.24 -0.98
N ASN A 152 -25.27 2.97 0.13
CA ASN A 152 -26.16 4.14 0.23
C ASN A 152 -25.39 5.46 0.11
N TRP A 153 -24.10 5.41 -0.16
CA TRP A 153 -23.27 6.60 -0.31
C TRP A 153 -23.52 7.26 -1.65
N LYS A 154 -23.33 8.58 -1.68
CA LYS A 154 -23.34 9.35 -2.91
C LYS A 154 -22.04 9.11 -3.67
N VAL A 155 -22.12 9.25 -5.00
CA VAL A 155 -20.98 9.08 -5.90
C VAL A 155 -20.81 10.34 -6.74
N LEU A 156 -19.59 10.86 -6.82
CA LEU A 156 -19.20 11.94 -7.72
C LEU A 156 -18.05 11.45 -8.60
N LYS A 157 -18.20 11.56 -9.92
CA LYS A 157 -17.11 11.33 -10.87
C LYS A 157 -16.57 12.65 -11.40
N VAL A 158 -15.25 12.81 -11.34
CA VAL A 158 -14.52 13.95 -11.92
C VAL A 158 -13.34 13.37 -12.70
N GLY A 159 -13.36 13.49 -14.03
CA GLY A 159 -12.37 12.84 -14.89
C GLY A 159 -12.33 11.32 -14.67
N ASN A 160 -11.13 10.82 -14.36
CA ASN A 160 -10.88 9.40 -14.04
C ASN A 160 -10.95 9.09 -12.54
N ASN A 161 -11.38 10.05 -11.73
CA ASN A 161 -11.49 9.92 -10.29
C ASN A 161 -12.97 9.76 -9.88
N ILE A 162 -13.24 8.80 -9.00
CA ILE A 162 -14.57 8.50 -8.47
C ILE A 162 -14.53 8.66 -6.96
N PHE A 163 -15.43 9.45 -6.41
CA PHE A 163 -15.49 9.75 -4.97
C PHE A 163 -16.80 9.22 -4.40
N HIS A 164 -16.70 8.32 -3.43
CA HIS A 164 -17.80 7.79 -2.63
C HIS A 164 -17.80 8.53 -1.28
N TYR A 165 -18.94 9.12 -0.92
CA TYR A 165 -19.08 9.94 0.29
C TYR A 165 -20.51 9.84 0.86
N GLN A 166 -20.66 10.03 2.17
CA GLN A 166 -21.94 9.86 2.86
C GLN A 166 -22.90 11.04 2.64
N SER A 167 -22.45 12.25 2.99
CA SER A 167 -23.29 13.45 3.06
C SER A 167 -22.92 14.44 1.95
N ASP A 168 -21.81 15.14 2.12
CA ASP A 168 -21.36 16.23 1.25
C ASP A 168 -19.93 16.01 0.76
N ILE A 169 -19.58 16.68 -0.33
CA ILE A 169 -18.22 16.65 -0.89
C ILE A 169 -17.82 18.02 -1.42
N ASN A 170 -16.56 18.38 -1.22
CA ASN A 170 -15.98 19.60 -1.73
C ASN A 170 -15.73 19.50 -3.25
N LYS A 171 -16.73 19.91 -4.03
CA LYS A 171 -16.69 19.89 -5.50
C LYS A 171 -15.57 20.76 -6.10
N ALA A 172 -15.10 21.78 -5.39
CA ALA A 172 -14.00 22.61 -5.86
C ALA A 172 -12.67 21.85 -5.70
N LYS A 173 -12.45 21.24 -4.52
CA LYS A 173 -11.22 20.51 -4.23
C LYS A 173 -11.08 19.22 -5.06
N THR A 174 -12.17 18.51 -5.31
CA THR A 174 -12.17 17.35 -6.24
C THR A 174 -11.78 17.75 -7.68
N LYS A 175 -12.17 18.93 -8.15
CA LYS A 175 -11.73 19.46 -9.47
C LYS A 175 -10.27 19.90 -9.46
N GLU A 176 -9.81 20.48 -8.36
CA GLU A 176 -8.40 20.83 -8.19
C GLU A 176 -7.51 19.59 -8.22
N TYR A 177 -7.91 18.54 -7.48
CA TYR A 177 -7.28 17.23 -7.50
C TYR A 177 -7.22 16.66 -8.92
N ASP A 178 -8.36 16.59 -9.61
CA ASP A 178 -8.43 16.01 -10.96
C ASP A 178 -7.57 16.76 -11.98
N LYS A 179 -7.53 18.10 -11.87
CA LYS A 179 -6.65 18.93 -12.71
C LYS A 179 -5.18 18.59 -12.48
N MET A 180 -4.75 18.45 -11.22
CA MET A 180 -3.37 18.12 -10.90
C MET A 180 -3.01 16.67 -11.26
N ALA A 181 -3.91 15.73 -10.97
CA ALA A 181 -3.78 14.33 -11.37
C ALA A 181 -3.61 14.22 -12.89
N SER A 182 -4.39 14.99 -13.67
CA SER A 182 -4.27 15.03 -15.13
C SER A 182 -2.90 15.54 -15.62
N VAL A 183 -2.31 16.52 -14.91
CA VAL A 183 -0.96 17.01 -15.23
C VAL A 183 0.08 15.91 -14.99
N PHE A 184 -0.01 15.21 -13.86
CA PHE A 184 0.92 14.12 -13.53
C PHE A 184 0.73 12.92 -14.46
N ASP A 185 -0.51 12.55 -14.76
CA ASP A 185 -0.83 11.48 -15.71
C ASP A 185 -0.28 11.80 -17.11
N GLY A 186 -0.35 13.06 -17.54
CA GLY A 186 0.25 13.54 -18.78
C GLY A 186 1.76 13.32 -18.84
N LYS A 187 2.48 13.63 -17.76
CA LYS A 187 3.92 13.35 -17.64
C LYS A 187 4.20 11.85 -17.65
N LEU A 188 3.48 11.10 -16.81
CA LEU A 188 3.67 9.66 -16.61
C LEU A 188 3.14 8.79 -17.77
N LYS A 189 2.51 9.40 -18.79
CA LYS A 189 1.79 8.71 -19.85
C LYS A 189 0.77 7.69 -19.30
N SER A 190 0.21 7.99 -18.13
CA SER A 190 -0.81 7.19 -17.46
C SER A 190 -2.14 7.39 -18.19
N LYS A 191 -2.65 6.36 -18.85
CA LYS A 191 -3.89 6.42 -19.64
C LYS A 191 -4.92 5.46 -19.07
N ASP A 192 -6.17 5.90 -19.07
CA ASP A 192 -7.35 5.09 -18.73
C ASP A 192 -7.32 4.45 -17.32
N LYS A 193 -6.47 4.99 -16.43
CA LYS A 193 -6.37 4.56 -15.03
C LYS A 193 -7.42 5.24 -14.17
N ILE A 194 -8.23 4.46 -13.48
CA ILE A 194 -9.31 4.90 -12.59
C ILE A 194 -8.83 4.89 -11.13
N THR A 195 -9.16 5.94 -10.38
CA THR A 195 -8.92 5.98 -8.92
C THR A 195 -10.22 6.23 -8.19
N GLU A 196 -10.53 5.35 -7.23
CA GLU A 196 -11.77 5.37 -6.46
C GLU A 196 -11.46 5.68 -5.00
N PHE A 197 -12.10 6.71 -4.47
CA PHE A 197 -11.94 7.18 -3.11
C PHE A 197 -13.18 6.85 -2.31
N TYR A 198 -12.99 6.24 -1.14
CA TYR A 198 -14.01 6.12 -0.11
C TYR A 198 -13.65 7.08 1.01
N CYS A 199 -14.38 8.19 1.07
CA CYS A 199 -14.13 9.28 2.01
C CYS A 199 -14.78 8.98 3.36
N THR A 200 -13.97 8.72 4.39
CA THR A 200 -14.42 8.57 5.79
C THR A 200 -13.79 9.64 6.67
N GLU A 201 -14.33 9.82 7.88
CA GLU A 201 -13.79 10.81 8.80
C GLU A 201 -12.50 10.34 9.46
N ASN A 202 -12.45 9.09 9.91
CA ASN A 202 -11.34 8.61 10.73
C ASN A 202 -11.01 7.14 10.43
N PHE A 203 -9.89 6.67 10.98
CA PHE A 203 -9.44 5.32 10.65
C PHE A 203 -10.36 4.21 11.20
N ALA A 204 -11.08 4.46 12.31
CA ALA A 204 -12.06 3.48 12.80
C ALA A 204 -13.20 3.27 11.80
N GLU A 205 -13.64 4.32 11.10
CA GLU A 205 -14.60 4.20 10.01
C GLU A 205 -14.03 3.45 8.80
N VAL A 206 -12.77 3.67 8.44
CA VAL A 206 -12.08 2.88 7.40
C VAL A 206 -12.14 1.39 7.73
N LEU A 207 -11.71 1.02 8.94
CA LEU A 207 -11.68 -0.36 9.41
C LEU A 207 -13.08 -0.99 9.34
N ASN A 208 -14.09 -0.31 9.90
CA ASN A 208 -15.47 -0.80 9.84
C ASN A 208 -16.01 -0.90 8.40
N LEU A 209 -15.65 0.04 7.53
CA LEU A 209 -16.07 0.03 6.12
C LEU A 209 -15.57 -1.23 5.42
N ILE A 210 -14.27 -1.53 5.55
CA ILE A 210 -13.64 -2.67 4.86
C ILE A 210 -13.90 -4.02 5.53
N GLY A 211 -14.38 -4.05 6.77
CA GLY A 211 -14.71 -5.27 7.50
C GLY A 211 -13.64 -5.69 8.51
N VAL A 212 -12.84 -4.77 9.02
CA VAL A 212 -11.98 -4.98 10.20
C VAL A 212 -12.72 -4.45 11.42
N ASP A 213 -13.18 -5.35 12.30
CA ASP A 213 -13.82 -4.96 13.56
C ASP A 213 -12.80 -4.57 14.62
N TYR A 214 -11.66 -5.24 14.60
CA TYR A 214 -10.57 -5.07 15.55
C TYR A 214 -9.27 -5.56 14.93
N LYS A 215 -8.17 -4.85 15.18
CA LYS A 215 -6.80 -5.31 14.92
C LYS A 215 -5.86 -4.63 15.90
N SER A 216 -5.11 -5.41 16.67
CA SER A 216 -4.30 -4.87 17.76
C SER A 216 -3.17 -3.94 17.30
N ASP A 217 -2.75 -4.05 16.03
CA ASP A 217 -1.77 -3.14 15.41
C ASP A 217 -2.25 -1.68 15.36
N TYR A 218 -3.56 -1.45 15.40
CA TYR A 218 -4.16 -0.13 15.24
C TYR A 218 -4.69 0.47 16.53
N ASN A 219 -4.36 -0.13 17.68
CA ASN A 219 -4.70 0.46 18.97
C ASN A 219 -4.05 1.86 19.10
N GLY A 220 -4.88 2.89 19.27
CA GLY A 220 -4.45 4.28 19.42
C GLY A 220 -4.23 5.03 18.10
N TYR A 221 -4.45 4.41 16.94
CA TYR A 221 -4.39 5.09 15.65
C TYR A 221 -5.69 5.87 15.41
N THR A 222 -5.58 7.17 15.16
CA THR A 222 -6.72 8.04 14.83
C THR A 222 -6.92 8.15 13.32
N GLU A 223 -5.83 8.17 12.56
CA GLU A 223 -5.82 8.46 11.14
C GLU A 223 -4.94 7.49 10.38
N ASN A 224 -5.43 7.03 9.23
CA ASN A 224 -4.66 6.26 8.26
C ASN A 224 -5.44 6.16 6.94
N THR A 225 -4.75 5.76 5.88
CA THR A 225 -5.33 5.50 4.56
C THR A 225 -4.93 4.10 4.10
N LEU A 226 -5.89 3.34 3.60
CA LEU A 226 -5.65 2.02 3.02
C LEU A 226 -5.90 2.07 1.52
N SER A 227 -5.15 1.30 0.73
CA SER A 227 -5.35 1.26 -0.72
C SER A 227 -4.95 -0.07 -1.33
N SER A 228 -5.54 -0.38 -2.48
CA SER A 228 -5.13 -1.51 -3.30
C SER A 228 -5.24 -1.16 -4.78
N SER A 229 -4.53 -1.88 -5.64
CA SER A 229 -4.50 -1.65 -7.09
C SER A 229 -4.67 -2.97 -7.84
N LEU A 230 -5.45 -2.95 -8.91
CA LEU A 230 -5.67 -4.11 -9.77
C LEU A 230 -5.90 -3.64 -11.21
N GLY A 231 -4.95 -3.97 -12.10
CA GLY A 231 -4.99 -3.57 -13.50
C GLY A 231 -4.99 -2.04 -13.67
N ASP A 232 -6.09 -1.50 -14.17
CA ASP A 232 -6.27 -0.07 -14.41
C ASP A 232 -7.02 0.65 -13.28
N ARG A 233 -7.36 -0.04 -12.18
CA ARG A 233 -8.09 0.53 -11.05
C ARG A 233 -7.21 0.61 -9.81
N LYS A 234 -7.38 1.69 -9.04
CA LYS A 234 -6.89 1.85 -7.66
C LYS A 234 -8.04 2.24 -6.75
N VAL A 235 -8.19 1.55 -5.63
CA VAL A 235 -9.14 1.91 -4.56
C VAL A 235 -8.35 2.47 -3.40
N ILE A 236 -8.81 3.59 -2.85
CA ILE A 236 -8.23 4.29 -1.70
C ILE A 236 -9.36 4.55 -0.70
N VAL A 237 -9.16 4.15 0.55
CA VAL A 237 -10.10 4.40 1.65
C VAL A 237 -9.44 5.37 2.62
N LEU A 238 -9.96 6.60 2.64
CA LEU A 238 -9.39 7.75 3.35
C LEU A 238 -9.95 7.82 4.76
N GLY A 239 -9.09 7.71 5.78
CA GLY A 239 -9.45 7.83 7.20
C GLY A 239 -8.67 8.92 7.90
N ASN A 240 -8.41 10.03 7.22
CA ASN A 240 -7.54 11.12 7.65
C ASN A 240 -8.28 12.47 7.75
N ASN A 241 -9.43 12.49 8.42
CA ASN A 241 -10.34 13.65 8.56
C ASN A 241 -10.78 14.25 7.22
N ASN A 242 -11.07 13.38 6.26
CA ASN A 242 -11.31 13.77 4.87
C ASN A 242 -12.64 13.25 4.32
N ALA A 243 -13.67 13.13 5.15
CA ALA A 243 -15.00 12.64 4.76
C ALA A 243 -15.64 13.46 3.63
N ASN A 244 -15.31 14.76 3.55
CA ASN A 244 -15.81 15.67 2.50
C ASN A 244 -14.78 15.95 1.40
N PHE A 245 -13.62 15.29 1.40
CA PHE A 245 -12.52 15.54 0.45
C PHE A 245 -12.09 17.02 0.44
N ASN A 246 -11.85 17.59 1.62
CA ASN A 246 -11.48 19.00 1.81
C ASN A 246 -10.01 19.28 1.54
N ASP A 247 -9.16 18.26 1.63
CA ASP A 247 -7.72 18.41 1.42
C ASP A 247 -7.10 17.21 0.70
N PHE A 248 -5.95 17.45 0.07
CA PHE A 248 -5.03 16.45 -0.45
C PHE A 248 -3.64 17.07 -0.54
N ASP A 249 -2.60 16.27 -0.33
CA ASP A 249 -1.21 16.73 -0.54
C ASP A 249 -0.80 16.47 -2.00
N PRO A 250 -0.46 17.52 -2.78
CA PRO A 250 0.15 17.38 -4.11
C PRO A 250 1.40 16.48 -4.14
N HIS A 251 2.17 16.45 -3.05
CA HIS A 251 3.33 15.57 -2.91
C HIS A 251 2.91 14.09 -2.95
N ASP A 252 1.97 13.70 -2.09
CA ASP A 252 1.46 12.33 -2.06
C ASP A 252 0.70 11.97 -3.34
N LEU A 253 0.01 12.95 -3.95
CA LEU A 253 -0.63 12.78 -5.24
C LEU A 253 0.37 12.32 -6.32
N TRP A 254 1.58 12.87 -6.35
CA TRP A 254 2.61 12.41 -7.28
C TRP A 254 2.90 10.91 -7.09
N HIS A 255 3.18 10.49 -5.85
CA HIS A 255 3.47 9.09 -5.54
C HIS A 255 2.28 8.16 -5.82
N ASP A 256 1.06 8.67 -5.67
CA ASP A 256 -0.14 7.94 -6.01
C ASP A 256 -0.30 7.75 -7.51
N ARG A 257 -0.07 8.79 -8.33
CA ARG A 257 -0.12 8.65 -9.78
C ARG A 257 1.00 7.76 -10.30
N LEU A 258 2.22 7.91 -9.78
CA LEU A 258 3.37 7.07 -10.16
C LEU A 258 3.09 5.58 -9.90
N SER A 259 2.43 5.25 -8.78
CA SER A 259 2.10 3.86 -8.42
C SER A 259 1.17 3.15 -9.42
N LEU A 260 0.44 3.89 -10.27
CA LEU A 260 -0.45 3.33 -11.28
C LEU A 260 0.28 2.82 -12.52
N VAL A 261 1.50 3.31 -12.76
CA VAL A 261 2.29 2.99 -13.96
C VAL A 261 3.52 2.14 -13.62
N ILE A 262 3.99 2.18 -12.37
CA ILE A 262 5.14 1.39 -11.94
C ILE A 262 5.07 1.02 -10.46
N SER A 263 5.58 -0.18 -10.13
CA SER A 263 5.79 -0.59 -8.75
C SER A 263 6.84 0.29 -8.05
N ARG A 264 6.51 0.80 -6.86
CA ARG A 264 7.43 1.55 -5.99
C ARG A 264 8.72 0.78 -5.63
N ARG A 265 8.75 -0.55 -5.80
CA ARG A 265 9.97 -1.36 -5.58
C ARG A 265 10.99 -1.27 -6.71
N LYS A 266 10.58 -0.75 -7.87
CA LYS A 266 11.42 -0.63 -9.07
C LYS A 266 12.00 0.78 -9.25
N VAL A 267 11.35 1.78 -8.66
CA VAL A 267 11.75 3.19 -8.80
C VAL A 267 12.91 3.53 -7.88
N ASN A 268 13.74 4.46 -8.33
CA ASN A 268 14.75 5.05 -7.48
C ASN A 268 14.10 6.05 -6.51
N LYS A 269 14.03 5.69 -5.22
CA LYS A 269 13.30 6.48 -4.22
C LYS A 269 13.74 7.96 -4.16
N PRO A 270 15.04 8.31 -4.07
CA PRO A 270 15.44 9.71 -4.10
C PRO A 270 14.95 10.53 -5.30
N ILE A 271 14.82 9.90 -6.47
CA ILE A 271 14.34 10.57 -7.69
C ILE A 271 12.81 10.69 -7.67
N ASP A 272 12.10 9.70 -7.13
CA ASP A 272 10.66 9.77 -6.89
C ASP A 272 10.31 10.96 -5.96
N GLU A 273 10.98 11.03 -4.80
CA GLU A 273 10.85 12.12 -3.82
C GLU A 273 11.22 13.48 -4.41
N ALA A 274 12.26 13.53 -5.25
CA ALA A 274 12.64 14.75 -5.97
C ALA A 274 11.55 15.24 -6.93
N CYS A 275 10.91 14.33 -7.67
CA CYS A 275 9.78 14.69 -8.52
C CYS A 275 8.58 15.18 -7.68
N ALA A 276 8.32 14.53 -6.55
CA ALA A 276 7.27 14.95 -5.63
C ALA A 276 7.54 16.37 -5.07
N TYR A 277 8.78 16.68 -4.67
CA TYR A 277 9.19 18.03 -4.24
C TYR A 277 9.00 19.05 -5.35
N LEU A 278 9.47 18.72 -6.55
CA LEU A 278 9.47 19.64 -7.68
C LEU A 278 8.05 19.97 -8.15
N TYR A 279 7.18 18.97 -8.27
CA TYR A 279 5.86 19.14 -8.86
C TYR A 279 4.73 19.36 -7.83
N GLY A 280 4.90 18.84 -6.62
CA GLY A 280 3.90 18.91 -5.54
C GLY A 280 4.35 19.74 -4.32
N GLY A 281 5.64 19.96 -4.13
CA GLY A 281 6.17 20.50 -2.87
C GLY A 281 6.26 19.43 -1.79
N SER A 282 6.19 19.82 -0.52
CA SER A 282 6.17 18.89 0.62
C SER A 282 5.65 19.60 1.87
N TRP A 283 4.78 18.97 2.66
CA TRP A 283 4.23 19.54 3.90
C TRP A 283 3.54 20.90 3.73
N GLY A 284 2.91 21.13 2.57
CA GLY A 284 2.32 22.43 2.21
C GLY A 284 3.33 23.51 1.84
N ILE A 285 4.62 23.17 1.73
CA ILE A 285 5.70 24.08 1.31
C ILE A 285 5.93 23.91 -0.20
N SER A 286 5.88 25.02 -0.93
CA SER A 286 6.14 25.00 -2.38
C SER A 286 7.59 24.64 -2.71
N TRP A 287 7.86 24.11 -3.91
CA TRP A 287 9.23 23.87 -4.38
C TRP A 287 10.12 25.11 -4.20
N LYS A 288 9.60 26.29 -4.56
CA LYS A 288 10.33 27.57 -4.46
C LYS A 288 10.76 27.86 -3.01
N ASP A 289 9.89 27.60 -2.04
CA ASP A 289 10.18 27.84 -0.64
C ASP A 289 11.09 26.75 -0.05
N ILE A 290 10.94 25.48 -0.48
CA ILE A 290 11.87 24.40 -0.15
C ILE A 290 13.28 24.76 -0.63
N PHE A 291 13.43 25.18 -1.88
CA PHE A 291 14.71 25.57 -2.46
C PHE A 291 15.32 26.77 -1.72
N LYS A 292 14.52 27.79 -1.39
CA LYS A 292 14.98 28.95 -0.59
C LYS A 292 15.49 28.54 0.79
N GLN A 293 14.80 27.61 1.46
CA GLN A 293 15.26 27.08 2.75
C GLN A 293 16.55 26.27 2.60
N PHE A 294 16.63 25.43 1.57
CA PHE A 294 17.83 24.67 1.23
C PHE A 294 19.02 25.60 0.97
N GLU A 295 18.82 26.67 0.20
CA GLU A 295 19.85 27.67 -0.08
C GLU A 295 20.36 28.33 1.21
N THR A 296 19.43 28.73 2.08
CA THR A 296 19.76 29.43 3.32
C THR A 296 20.50 28.53 4.31
N LYS A 297 20.00 27.31 4.51
CA LYS A 297 20.45 26.40 5.58
C LYS A 297 21.62 25.51 5.17
N ILE A 298 21.75 25.18 3.89
CA ILE A 298 22.70 24.18 3.39
C ILE A 298 23.62 24.79 2.34
N ALA A 299 23.08 25.30 1.23
CA ALA A 299 23.91 25.76 0.10
C ALA A 299 24.59 27.13 0.33
N SER A 300 24.44 27.72 1.52
CA SER A 300 25.20 28.89 1.95
C SER A 300 26.64 28.54 2.37
N ASP A 301 26.89 27.28 2.77
CA ASP A 301 28.24 26.79 3.03
C ASP A 301 28.91 26.36 1.72
N LYS A 302 29.90 27.16 1.28
CA LYS A 302 30.71 26.91 0.07
C LYS A 302 31.54 25.62 0.14
N ASN A 303 31.71 25.04 1.32
CA ASN A 303 32.43 23.78 1.53
C ASN A 303 31.50 22.56 1.49
N SER A 304 30.19 22.75 1.25
CA SER A 304 29.23 21.65 1.11
C SER A 304 29.72 20.59 0.11
N ASN A 305 29.74 19.34 0.55
CA ASN A 305 30.13 18.19 -0.26
C ASN A 305 28.87 17.41 -0.67
N TRP A 306 28.35 17.70 -1.85
CA TRP A 306 27.15 17.08 -2.43
C TRP A 306 27.29 15.57 -2.62
N SER A 307 28.49 15.08 -2.94
CA SER A 307 28.76 13.65 -3.03
C SER A 307 28.64 12.95 -1.67
N ASP A 308 29.02 13.63 -0.58
CA ASP A 308 28.83 13.11 0.77
C ASP A 308 27.35 13.11 1.15
N TYR A 309 26.64 14.21 0.90
CA TYR A 309 25.18 14.28 1.16
C TYR A 309 24.36 13.27 0.34
N LYS A 310 24.89 12.79 -0.80
CA LYS A 310 24.27 11.72 -1.58
C LYS A 310 24.35 10.35 -0.87
N GLU A 311 25.45 10.08 -0.18
CA GLU A 311 25.67 8.81 0.52
C GLU A 311 25.21 8.86 1.99
N ASN A 312 25.21 10.05 2.58
CA ASN A 312 24.87 10.33 3.97
C ASN A 312 23.70 11.33 4.04
N PRO A 313 22.44 10.85 4.09
CA PRO A 313 21.27 11.72 3.99
C PRO A 313 21.19 12.74 5.14
N VAL A 314 21.02 14.02 4.78
CA VAL A 314 20.88 15.13 5.73
C VAL A 314 19.47 15.72 5.66
N ASN A 315 18.82 15.81 6.82
CA ASN A 315 17.55 16.52 7.00
C ASN A 315 17.81 17.99 7.38
N PHE A 316 17.23 18.93 6.64
CA PHE A 316 17.27 20.38 6.92
C PHE A 316 15.88 20.98 7.22
N GLY A 317 14.86 20.12 7.28
CA GLY A 317 13.51 20.46 7.72
C GLY A 317 13.43 20.85 9.19
N GLU A 318 12.25 21.29 9.64
CA GLU A 318 12.05 21.76 11.02
C GLU A 318 12.09 20.63 12.04
N SER A 319 11.82 19.39 11.62
CA SER A 319 11.80 18.20 12.47
C SER A 319 11.96 16.93 11.63
N GLN A 320 12.00 15.77 12.30
CA GLN A 320 11.92 14.47 11.61
C GLN A 320 10.52 14.23 11.01
N ALA A 321 9.48 14.75 11.64
CA ALA A 321 8.10 14.65 11.13
C ALA A 321 7.90 15.51 9.88
N ARG A 322 8.53 16.69 9.81
CA ARG A 322 8.54 17.59 8.64
C ARG A 322 9.93 17.64 8.03
N HIS A 323 10.42 16.48 7.62
CA HIS A 323 11.78 16.39 7.08
C HIS A 323 11.83 16.95 5.66
N LEU A 324 12.92 17.65 5.38
CA LEU A 324 13.32 18.04 4.03
C LEU A 324 14.73 17.51 3.80
N MET A 325 14.93 16.67 2.78
CA MET A 325 16.22 16.00 2.58
C MET A 325 17.06 16.70 1.52
N VAL A 326 18.35 16.90 1.82
CA VAL A 326 19.31 17.52 0.88
C VAL A 326 19.35 16.75 -0.44
N ASP A 327 19.42 15.42 -0.39
CA ASP A 327 19.49 14.59 -1.59
C ASP A 327 18.24 14.78 -2.50
N TYR A 328 17.06 15.01 -1.92
CA TYR A 328 15.83 15.19 -2.72
C TYR A 328 15.84 16.53 -3.45
N VAL A 329 16.34 17.59 -2.82
CA VAL A 329 16.52 18.90 -3.47
C VAL A 329 17.54 18.84 -4.60
N VAL A 330 18.70 18.22 -4.35
CA VAL A 330 19.74 18.06 -5.38
C VAL A 330 19.22 17.26 -6.58
N ASN A 331 18.49 16.16 -6.32
CA ASN A 331 17.87 15.39 -7.38
C ASN A 331 16.76 16.15 -8.10
N ALA A 332 16.02 17.04 -7.44
CA ALA A 332 15.00 17.87 -8.08
C ALA A 332 15.62 18.84 -9.10
N LEU A 333 16.77 19.45 -8.77
CA LEU A 333 17.53 20.28 -9.71
C LEU A 333 18.04 19.48 -10.91
N ILE A 334 18.52 18.25 -10.67
CA ILE A 334 18.94 17.33 -11.73
C ILE A 334 17.73 16.94 -12.62
N VAL A 335 16.58 16.65 -12.02
CA VAL A 335 15.32 16.36 -12.74
C VAL A 335 14.90 17.55 -13.60
N GLN A 336 14.95 18.79 -13.08
CA GLN A 336 14.69 19.99 -13.88
C GLN A 336 15.62 20.10 -15.10
N LYS A 337 16.92 19.86 -14.91
CA LYS A 337 17.89 19.84 -16.02
C LYS A 337 17.55 18.78 -17.06
N ILE A 338 17.32 17.54 -16.62
CA ILE A 338 16.99 16.42 -17.52
C ILE A 338 15.69 16.70 -18.27
N GLU A 339 14.64 17.16 -17.58
CA GLU A 339 13.36 17.47 -18.22
C GLU A 339 13.51 18.59 -19.25
N LYS A 340 14.28 19.63 -18.94
CA LYS A 340 14.55 20.75 -19.86
C LYS A 340 15.29 20.29 -21.12
N GLU A 341 16.24 19.37 -20.99
CA GLU A 341 17.12 18.94 -22.11
C GLU A 341 16.56 17.77 -22.91
N LYS A 342 15.81 16.87 -22.26
CA LYS A 342 15.40 15.58 -22.81
C LYS A 342 13.91 15.30 -22.69
N GLY A 343 13.14 16.23 -22.12
CA GLY A 343 11.74 16.02 -21.78
C GLY A 343 11.55 15.01 -20.65
N PHE A 344 10.29 14.74 -20.32
CA PHE A 344 9.95 13.82 -19.25
C PHE A 344 10.38 12.36 -19.54
N ASP A 345 10.59 11.97 -20.80
CA ASP A 345 11.12 10.65 -21.14
C ASP A 345 12.53 10.42 -20.56
N GLY A 346 13.36 11.48 -20.47
CA GLY A 346 14.64 11.41 -19.77
C GLY A 346 14.48 11.27 -18.26
N VAL A 347 13.51 11.98 -17.66
CA VAL A 347 13.18 11.85 -16.23
C VAL A 347 12.65 10.46 -15.92
N TRP A 348 11.81 9.90 -16.81
CA TRP A 348 11.29 8.54 -16.69
C TRP A 348 12.42 7.51 -16.69
N GLU A 349 13.41 7.65 -17.59
CA GLU A 349 14.61 6.81 -17.57
C GLU A 349 15.35 6.91 -16.23
N PHE A 350 15.50 8.13 -15.70
CA PHE A 350 16.20 8.36 -14.43
C PHE A 350 15.45 7.77 -13.23
N LEU A 351 14.13 7.98 -13.15
CA LEU A 351 13.25 7.34 -12.15
C LEU A 351 13.36 5.81 -12.17
N ASN A 352 13.58 5.25 -13.36
CA ASN A 352 13.69 3.81 -13.63
C ASN A 352 15.13 3.28 -13.64
N CYS A 353 16.10 4.03 -13.12
CA CYS A 353 17.49 3.55 -13.07
C CYS A 353 17.69 2.36 -12.13
N GLY A 354 16.68 2.01 -11.33
CA GLY A 354 16.70 0.91 -10.36
C GLY A 354 16.50 1.43 -8.93
N PRO A 355 16.16 0.53 -7.98
CA PRO A 355 16.01 0.91 -6.59
C PRO A 355 17.33 1.46 -6.04
N TYR A 356 17.23 2.21 -4.94
CA TYR A 356 18.42 2.66 -4.22
C TYR A 356 19.30 1.47 -3.81
N GLU A 357 20.60 1.60 -4.06
CA GLU A 357 21.61 0.64 -3.67
C GLU A 357 22.80 1.38 -3.05
N LYS A 358 23.50 0.72 -2.13
CA LYS A 358 24.69 1.30 -1.51
C LYS A 358 25.71 1.67 -2.60
N GLY A 359 26.18 2.92 -2.58
CA GLY A 359 27.10 3.43 -3.58
C GLY A 359 26.44 3.97 -4.84
N ASN A 360 25.12 3.85 -5.05
CA ASN A 360 24.43 4.56 -6.14
C ASN A 360 24.99 4.29 -7.56
N GLU A 361 25.50 3.09 -7.86
CA GLU A 361 26.16 2.80 -9.14
C GLU A 361 25.22 2.96 -10.34
N ASN A 362 24.04 2.35 -10.28
CA ASN A 362 23.03 2.50 -11.33
C ASN A 362 22.55 3.95 -11.50
N TYR A 363 22.48 4.70 -10.39
CA TYR A 363 22.15 6.12 -10.37
C TYR A 363 23.21 6.94 -11.12
N TYR A 364 24.50 6.81 -10.79
CA TYR A 364 25.56 7.59 -11.43
C TYR A 364 25.73 7.22 -12.91
N LYS A 365 25.61 5.93 -13.26
CA LYS A 365 25.63 5.47 -14.66
C LYS A 365 24.53 6.12 -15.50
N THR A 366 23.31 6.17 -14.96
CA THR A 366 22.17 6.77 -15.66
C THR A 366 22.29 8.28 -15.70
N LEU A 367 22.74 8.90 -14.61
CA LEU A 367 22.99 10.33 -14.52
C LEU A 367 24.05 10.79 -15.55
N GLU A 368 25.16 10.06 -15.68
CA GLU A 368 26.21 10.33 -16.66
C GLU A 368 25.66 10.24 -18.09
N LYS A 369 24.93 9.16 -18.39
CA LYS A 369 24.27 8.99 -19.70
C LYS A 369 23.31 10.14 -20.01
N LEU A 370 22.55 10.61 -19.03
CA LEU A 370 21.53 11.62 -19.24
C LEU A 370 22.10 13.04 -19.28
N THR A 371 23.14 13.35 -18.51
CA THR A 371 23.56 14.74 -18.25
C THR A 371 25.07 14.99 -18.40
N GLY A 372 25.88 13.94 -18.50
CA GLY A 372 27.34 14.02 -18.40
C GLY A 372 27.88 14.26 -16.98
N ILE A 373 27.00 14.28 -15.97
CA ILE A 373 27.41 14.37 -14.56
C ILE A 373 27.88 12.98 -14.11
N THR A 374 29.13 12.90 -13.66
CA THR A 374 29.79 11.69 -13.16
C THR A 374 30.04 11.82 -11.66
N ARG A 375 30.40 10.72 -10.99
CA ARG A 375 30.81 10.77 -9.58
C ARG A 375 31.95 11.77 -9.34
N ASN A 376 32.87 11.90 -10.30
CA ASN A 376 34.07 12.74 -10.16
C ASN A 376 33.77 14.23 -10.29
N ASN A 377 32.76 14.63 -11.08
CA ASN A 377 32.39 16.03 -11.27
C ASN A 377 31.08 16.43 -10.56
N TYR A 378 30.49 15.51 -9.78
CA TYR A 378 29.18 15.67 -9.15
C TYR A 378 29.09 16.95 -8.32
N ASN A 379 30.11 17.22 -7.49
CA ASN A 379 30.14 18.40 -6.64
C ASN A 379 30.08 19.70 -7.44
N ASP A 380 30.93 19.83 -8.46
CA ASP A 380 31.01 21.03 -9.28
C ASP A 380 29.71 21.25 -10.06
N LYS A 381 29.14 20.16 -10.58
CA LYS A 381 27.90 20.20 -11.37
C LYS A 381 26.67 20.50 -10.53
N VAL A 382 26.58 20.00 -9.30
CA VAL A 382 25.50 20.38 -8.38
C VAL A 382 25.61 21.86 -8.02
N TRP A 383 26.81 22.39 -7.76
CA TRP A 383 26.98 23.84 -7.54
C TRP A 383 26.56 24.68 -8.74
N GLU A 384 26.85 24.23 -9.96
CA GLU A 384 26.38 24.87 -11.20
C GLU A 384 24.85 24.92 -11.24
N LEU A 385 24.18 23.81 -10.94
CA LEU A 385 22.71 23.72 -10.88
C LEU A 385 22.11 24.68 -9.84
N ILE A 386 22.66 24.69 -8.62
CA ILE A 386 22.20 25.56 -7.54
C ILE A 386 22.30 27.04 -7.93
N LYS A 387 23.38 27.44 -8.61
CA LYS A 387 23.56 28.83 -9.07
C LYS A 387 22.59 29.21 -10.18
N ASN A 388 22.21 28.26 -11.04
CA ASN A 388 21.30 28.50 -12.15
C ASN A 388 19.82 28.52 -11.75
N GLU A 389 19.47 27.97 -10.58
CA GLU A 389 18.10 28.02 -10.03
C GLU A 389 17.81 29.35 -9.32
N LYS A 390 18.84 30.09 -8.90
CA LYS A 390 18.72 31.46 -8.36
C LYS A 390 18.34 32.45 -9.47
#